data_AF-A0A0R1TXU4-F1
#
_entry.id   AF-A0A0R1TXU4-F1
#
_cell.length_a   1.000
_cell.length_b   1.000
_cell.length_c   1.000
_cell.angle_alpha   90.00
_cell.angle_beta   90.00
_cell.angle_gamma   90.00
#
_symmetry.space_group_name_H-M   'P 1'
#
loop_
_entity.id
_entity.type
_entity.pdbx_description
1 polymer ?
#
loop_
_entity_poly.entity_id
_entity_poly.type
_entity_poly.pdbx_seq_one_letter_code
_entity_poly.pdbx_strand_id
1 'polypeptide(L)'
;MVIAGALVVLLIIIWVVRRRQRVQAEHERWMRAIDLAVGKALHDAGIAVGVKLAGQPVEAVWHRQVMLAHYELPVGTQNTEQQVRAAFGNIALSQLALTDVWVQAENQHVNFDVAYLVNDATKAYVADLERVE
;
A
#
# COMPACT_ATOMS: atom_id res chain seq x y z
N MET A 1 32.63 -8.52 -35.60
CA MET A 1 32.12 -9.18 -34.38
C MET A 1 31.83 -8.21 -33.23
N VAL A 2 32.63 -7.16 -33.00
CA VAL A 2 32.42 -6.18 -31.90
C VAL A 2 31.06 -5.45 -31.97
N ILE A 3 30.60 -5.10 -33.18
CA ILE A 3 29.33 -4.39 -33.40
C ILE A 3 28.12 -5.23 -32.94
N ALA A 4 28.15 -6.54 -33.19
CA ALA A 4 27.06 -7.45 -32.77
C ALA A 4 26.97 -7.57 -31.24
N GLY A 5 28.13 -7.64 -30.54
CA GLY A 5 28.17 -7.67 -29.09
C GLY A 5 27.61 -6.39 -28.44
N ALA A 6 27.98 -5.23 -28.98
CA ALA A 6 27.46 -3.95 -28.51
C ALA A 6 25.93 -3.82 -28.68
N LEU A 7 25.40 -4.33 -29.80
CA LEU A 7 23.97 -4.35 -30.09
C LEU A 7 23.20 -5.23 -29.09
N VAL A 8 23.71 -6.42 -28.76
CA VAL A 8 23.09 -7.30 -27.77
C VAL A 8 23.07 -6.65 -26.39
N VAL A 9 24.16 -6.03 -25.95
CA VAL A 9 24.22 -5.33 -24.67
C VAL A 9 23.23 -4.17 -24.63
N LEU A 10 23.14 -3.38 -25.71
CA LEU A 10 22.18 -2.28 -25.81
C LEU A 10 20.72 -2.78 -25.71
N LEU A 11 20.40 -3.86 -26.42
CA LEU A 11 19.06 -4.47 -26.37
C LEU A 11 18.72 -4.98 -24.97
N ILE A 12 19.68 -5.58 -24.26
CA ILE A 12 19.48 -6.03 -22.86
C ILE A 12 19.21 -4.82 -21.94
N ILE A 13 19.99 -3.75 -22.06
CA ILE A 13 19.80 -2.53 -21.24
C ILE A 13 18.40 -1.95 -21.49
N ILE A 14 18.00 -1.80 -22.75
CA ILE A 14 16.67 -1.29 -23.13
C ILE A 14 15.57 -2.19 -22.55
N TRP A 15 15.74 -3.52 -22.63
CA TRP A 15 14.78 -4.46 -22.09
C TRP A 15 14.65 -4.36 -20.56
N VAL A 16 15.77 -4.28 -19.83
CA VAL A 16 15.78 -4.12 -18.36
C VAL A 16 15.10 -2.81 -17.96
N VAL A 17 15.43 -1.70 -18.62
CA VAL A 17 14.85 -0.39 -18.33
C VAL A 17 13.35 -0.39 -18.59
N ARG A 18 12.89 -0.92 -19.74
CA ARG A 18 11.46 -1.03 -20.05
C ARG A 18 10.71 -1.92 -19.06
N ARG A 19 11.32 -3.03 -18.64
CA ARG A 19 10.73 -3.93 -17.63
C ARG A 19 10.56 -3.20 -16.30
N ARG A 20 11.57 -2.47 -15.85
CA ARG A 20 11.50 -1.67 -14.60
C ARG A 20 10.41 -0.60 -14.67
N GLN A 21 10.33 0.13 -15.79
CA GLN A 21 9.29 1.15 -15.99
C GLN A 21 7.89 0.57 -15.93
N ARG A 22 7.66 -0.63 -16.50
CA ARG A 22 6.35 -1.29 -16.44
C ARG A 22 5.94 -1.64 -15.01
N VAL A 23 6.88 -2.20 -14.24
CA VAL A 23 6.64 -2.56 -12.82
C VAL A 23 6.37 -1.30 -11.99
N GLN A 24 7.14 -0.22 -12.21
CA GLN A 24 6.91 1.06 -11.53
C GLN A 24 5.54 1.66 -11.87
N ALA A 25 5.17 1.70 -13.15
CA ALA A 25 3.88 2.24 -13.59
C ALA A 25 2.68 1.42 -13.08
N GLU A 26 2.86 0.11 -12.89
CA GLU A 26 1.86 -0.74 -12.25
C GLU A 26 1.76 -0.47 -10.75
N HIS A 27 2.90 -0.37 -10.07
CA HIS A 27 2.96 -0.01 -8.65
C HIS A 27 2.32 1.36 -8.36
N GLU A 28 2.61 2.38 -9.16
CA GLU A 28 1.98 3.71 -9.07
C GLU A 28 0.46 3.67 -9.31
N ARG A 29 -0.02 2.77 -10.18
CA ARG A 29 -1.46 2.60 -10.40
C ARG A 29 -2.13 1.95 -9.18
N TRP A 30 -1.49 0.95 -8.60
CA TRP A 30 -1.98 0.29 -7.40
C TRP A 30 -1.93 1.21 -6.17
N MET A 31 -0.89 2.03 -6.01
CA MET A 31 -0.82 3.05 -4.95
C MET A 31 -1.93 4.09 -5.09
N ARG A 32 -2.23 4.56 -6.30
CA ARG A 32 -3.39 5.45 -6.49
C ARG A 32 -4.71 4.77 -6.16
N ALA A 33 -4.85 3.49 -6.50
CA ALA A 33 -6.06 2.73 -6.20
C ALA A 33 -6.24 2.51 -4.70
N ILE A 34 -5.17 2.16 -3.97
CA ILE A 34 -5.22 1.97 -2.52
C ILE A 34 -5.50 3.29 -1.80
N ASP A 35 -4.87 4.40 -2.20
CA ASP A 35 -5.11 5.73 -1.63
C ASP A 35 -6.58 6.18 -1.81
N LEU A 36 -7.15 5.95 -2.99
CA LEU A 36 -8.56 6.26 -3.26
C LEU A 36 -9.50 5.39 -2.42
N ALA A 37 -9.21 4.10 -2.31
CA ALA A 37 -10.06 3.16 -1.57
C ALA A 37 -9.99 3.40 -0.06
N VAL A 38 -8.80 3.65 0.48
CA VAL A 38 -8.57 4.03 1.88
C VAL A 38 -9.22 5.38 2.17
N GLY A 39 -8.99 6.38 1.33
CA GLY A 39 -9.62 7.69 1.47
C GLY A 39 -11.14 7.60 1.49
N LYS A 40 -11.73 6.74 0.63
CA LYS A 40 -13.17 6.47 0.64
C LYS A 40 -13.62 5.78 1.94
N ALA A 41 -12.90 4.77 2.41
CA ALA A 41 -13.23 4.05 3.64
C ALA A 41 -13.27 4.98 4.86
N LEU A 42 -12.25 5.84 4.99
CA LEU A 42 -12.18 6.84 6.06
C LEU A 42 -13.30 7.87 5.91
N HIS A 43 -13.51 8.40 4.71
CA HIS A 43 -14.55 9.39 4.44
C HIS A 43 -15.95 8.84 4.79
N ASP A 44 -16.26 7.61 4.39
CA ASP A 44 -17.55 6.96 4.69
C ASP A 44 -17.75 6.74 6.20
N ALA A 45 -16.65 6.55 6.94
CA ALA A 45 -16.65 6.47 8.40
C ALA A 45 -16.72 7.86 9.09
N GLY A 46 -16.73 8.96 8.33
CA GLY A 46 -16.68 10.32 8.86
C GLY A 46 -15.32 10.71 9.42
N ILE A 47 -14.26 9.98 9.05
CA ILE A 47 -12.87 10.17 9.46
C ILE A 47 -12.12 10.91 8.35
N ALA A 48 -11.19 11.78 8.70
CA ALA A 48 -10.31 12.47 7.74
C ALA A 48 -11.05 13.17 6.56
N VAL A 49 -12.28 13.66 6.80
CA VAL A 49 -13.11 14.29 5.76
C VAL A 49 -12.41 15.53 5.21
N GLY A 50 -12.22 15.57 3.88
CA GLY A 50 -11.54 16.68 3.19
C GLY A 50 -10.01 16.64 3.24
N VAL A 51 -9.41 15.60 3.83
CA VAL A 51 -7.97 15.38 3.83
C VAL A 51 -7.58 14.56 2.60
N LYS A 52 -6.62 15.08 1.81
CA LYS A 52 -6.02 14.28 0.74
C LYS A 52 -5.04 13.28 1.37
N LEU A 53 -5.47 12.03 1.44
CA LEU A 53 -4.63 10.95 1.93
C LEU A 53 -3.68 10.49 0.82
N ALA A 54 -2.41 10.27 1.17
CA ALA A 54 -1.40 9.68 0.31
C ALA A 54 -0.54 8.74 1.15
N GLY A 55 -0.61 7.46 0.85
CA GLY A 55 0.12 6.44 1.57
C GLY A 55 1.59 6.38 1.13
N GLN A 56 2.44 5.95 2.04
CA GLN A 56 3.82 5.60 1.72
C GLN A 56 3.90 4.10 1.45
N PRO A 57 4.49 3.66 0.33
CA PRO A 57 4.66 2.24 0.09
C PRO A 57 5.59 1.64 1.15
N VAL A 58 5.19 0.53 1.76
CA VAL A 58 6.08 -0.24 2.62
C VAL A 58 6.93 -1.12 1.72
N GLU A 59 8.22 -0.77 1.60
CA GLU A 59 9.13 -1.49 0.71
C GLU A 59 9.35 -2.94 1.19
N ALA A 60 9.02 -3.89 0.31
CA ALA A 60 9.39 -5.31 0.37
C ALA A 60 9.26 -5.98 1.76
N VAL A 61 8.06 -6.44 2.09
CA VAL A 61 7.86 -7.32 3.25
C VAL A 61 8.37 -8.73 2.90
N TRP A 62 9.39 -9.20 3.63
CA TRP A 62 10.01 -10.53 3.46
C TRP A 62 10.44 -10.87 2.02
N HIS A 63 11.01 -9.89 1.31
CA HIS A 63 11.44 -10.02 -0.09
C HIS A 63 10.32 -10.33 -1.11
N ARG A 64 9.05 -10.23 -0.71
CA ARG A 64 7.89 -10.39 -1.60
C ARG A 64 7.46 -9.01 -2.13
N GLN A 65 6.92 -8.98 -3.34
CA GLN A 65 6.27 -7.78 -3.90
C GLN A 65 4.86 -7.66 -3.33
N VAL A 66 4.78 -7.23 -2.08
CA VAL A 66 3.53 -6.95 -1.37
C VAL A 66 3.10 -5.52 -1.66
N MET A 67 1.80 -5.33 -1.90
CA MET A 67 1.20 -3.99 -1.99
C MET A 67 0.68 -3.60 -0.63
N LEU A 68 1.57 -3.05 0.19
CA LEU A 68 1.29 -2.53 1.52
C LEU A 68 1.58 -1.03 1.51
N ALA A 69 0.65 -0.23 2.02
CA ALA A 69 0.84 1.19 2.19
C ALA A 69 0.62 1.60 3.64
N HIS A 70 1.53 2.42 4.12
CA HIS A 70 1.50 3.05 5.43
C HIS A 70 0.81 4.41 5.34
N TYR A 71 -0.02 4.72 6.31
CA TYR A 71 -0.76 5.97 6.41
C TYR A 71 -0.64 6.56 7.81
N GLU A 72 -0.66 7.89 7.85
CA GLU A 72 -0.63 8.65 9.10
C GLU A 72 -1.77 9.66 9.12
N LEU A 73 -2.41 9.80 10.28
CA LEU A 73 -3.43 10.81 10.56
C LEU A 73 -3.13 11.48 11.90
N PRO A 74 -3.28 12.81 12.02
CA PRO A 74 -3.19 13.46 13.32
C PRO A 74 -4.30 12.94 14.24
N VAL A 75 -3.94 12.56 15.47
CA VAL A 75 -4.90 12.12 16.49
C VAL A 75 -5.90 13.24 16.74
N GLY A 76 -7.18 12.87 16.75
CA GLY A 76 -8.28 13.79 17.01
C GLY A 76 -9.49 13.02 17.52
N THR A 77 -10.56 13.75 17.86
CA THR A 77 -11.82 13.14 18.31
C THR A 77 -12.42 12.15 17.30
N GLN A 78 -12.10 12.32 16.01
CA GLN A 78 -12.53 11.44 14.92
C GLN A 78 -11.39 10.61 14.28
N ASN A 79 -10.16 10.72 14.77
CA ASN A 79 -9.01 9.99 14.23
C ASN A 79 -8.38 9.21 15.38
N THR A 80 -9.08 8.17 15.85
CA THR A 80 -8.59 7.26 16.88
C THR A 80 -8.33 5.89 16.28
N GLU A 81 -7.46 5.10 16.91
CA GLU A 81 -7.20 3.71 16.51
C GLU A 81 -8.51 2.92 16.32
N GLN A 82 -9.42 3.01 17.28
CA GLN A 82 -10.69 2.29 17.25
C GLN A 82 -11.59 2.71 16.08
N GLN A 83 -11.62 4.00 15.75
CA GLN A 83 -12.40 4.49 14.61
C GLN A 83 -11.79 4.07 13.28
N VAL A 84 -10.46 4.07 13.17
CA VAL A 84 -9.76 3.53 12.00
C VAL A 84 -10.09 2.04 11.84
N ARG A 85 -9.95 1.21 12.91
CA ARG A 85 -10.35 -0.21 12.85
C ARG A 85 -11.80 -0.39 12.41
N ALA A 86 -12.72 0.42 12.93
CA ALA A 86 -14.14 0.36 12.56
C ALA A 86 -14.39 0.73 11.10
N ALA A 87 -13.66 1.70 10.54
CA ALA A 87 -13.77 2.10 9.14
C ALA A 87 -13.44 0.94 8.18
N PHE A 88 -12.47 0.09 8.57
CA PHE A 88 -12.06 -1.08 7.80
C PHE A 88 -12.85 -2.35 8.13
N GLY A 89 -13.67 -2.35 9.19
CA GLY A 89 -14.54 -3.47 9.55
C GLY A 89 -15.78 -3.63 8.66
N ASN A 90 -16.07 -2.67 7.78
CA ASN A 90 -17.21 -2.73 6.86
C ASN A 90 -16.90 -3.55 5.59
N ILE A 91 -17.81 -4.46 5.25
CA ILE A 91 -17.71 -5.50 4.19
C ILE A 91 -17.42 -4.93 2.78
N ALA A 92 -17.61 -3.63 2.54
CA ALA A 92 -17.43 -2.99 1.24
C ALA A 92 -15.97 -2.92 0.76
N LEU A 93 -14.99 -3.32 1.57
CA LEU A 93 -13.56 -3.18 1.31
C LEU A 93 -12.88 -4.52 0.97
N SER A 94 -13.55 -5.43 0.26
CA SER A 94 -13.02 -6.76 -0.11
C SER A 94 -11.62 -6.81 -0.76
N GLN A 95 -11.07 -5.67 -1.20
CA GLN A 95 -9.73 -5.55 -1.76
C GLN A 95 -8.71 -4.90 -0.80
N LEU A 96 -9.13 -4.44 0.37
CA LEU A 96 -8.28 -3.86 1.40
C LEU A 96 -8.28 -4.75 2.64
N ALA A 97 -7.11 -4.89 3.25
CA ALA A 97 -6.98 -5.44 4.59
C ALA A 97 -6.21 -4.46 5.46
N LEU A 98 -6.79 -4.04 6.58
CA LEU A 98 -6.08 -3.32 7.62
C LEU A 98 -5.19 -4.33 8.34
N THR A 99 -3.87 -4.17 8.24
CA THR A 99 -2.90 -5.12 8.81
C THR A 99 -2.40 -4.67 10.17
N ASP A 100 -2.23 -3.38 10.38
CA ASP A 100 -1.81 -2.85 11.67
C ASP A 100 -2.36 -1.42 11.87
N VAL A 101 -2.57 -1.03 13.12
CA VAL A 101 -2.93 0.34 13.50
C VAL A 101 -2.51 0.59 14.94
N TRP A 102 -1.80 1.69 15.15
CA TRP A 102 -1.29 2.09 16.45
C TRP A 102 -1.23 3.61 16.57
N VAL A 103 -1.14 4.10 17.81
CA VAL A 103 -0.88 5.51 18.09
C VAL A 103 0.59 5.68 18.43
N GLN A 104 1.28 6.58 17.73
CA GLN A 104 2.64 6.96 18.08
C GLN A 104 2.60 8.16 19.05
N ALA A 105 3.10 7.95 20.27
CA ALA A 105 2.99 8.91 21.35
C ALA A 105 3.76 10.22 21.10
N GLU A 106 4.84 10.16 20.33
CA GLU A 106 5.77 11.27 20.11
C GLU A 106 5.22 12.34 19.15
N ASN A 107 4.52 11.91 18.09
CA ASN A 107 3.95 12.79 17.06
C ASN A 107 2.43 12.93 17.16
N GLN A 108 1.78 12.26 18.11
CA GLN A 108 0.32 12.21 18.25
C GLN A 108 -0.37 11.86 16.92
N HIS A 109 0.16 10.89 16.18
CA HIS A 109 -0.44 10.38 14.96
C HIS A 109 -1.00 8.97 15.16
N VAL A 110 -2.17 8.71 14.57
CA VAL A 110 -2.64 7.34 14.30
C VAL A 110 -1.95 6.88 13.03
N ASN A 111 -1.19 5.82 13.18
CA ASN A 111 -0.46 5.15 12.12
C ASN A 111 -1.23 3.88 11.76
N PHE A 112 -1.31 3.55 10.49
CA PHE A 112 -1.95 2.31 10.05
C PHE A 112 -1.44 1.82 8.71
N ASP A 113 -1.41 0.50 8.60
CA ASP A 113 -0.95 -0.20 7.40
C ASP A 113 -2.13 -0.87 6.72
N VAL A 114 -2.23 -0.67 5.41
CA VAL A 114 -3.29 -1.26 4.58
C VAL A 114 -2.68 -2.04 3.43
N ALA A 115 -3.04 -3.31 3.33
CA ALA A 115 -2.69 -4.17 2.22
C ALA A 115 -3.75 -4.08 1.10
N TYR A 116 -3.32 -3.93 -0.15
CA TYR A 116 -4.18 -4.01 -1.33
C TYR A 116 -4.09 -5.40 -1.97
N LEU A 117 -5.18 -6.17 -1.91
CA LEU A 117 -5.27 -7.58 -2.30
C LEU A 117 -5.27 -7.82 -3.82
N VAL A 118 -4.39 -7.12 -4.54
CA VAL A 118 -4.31 -7.09 -6.01
C VAL A 118 -3.47 -8.21 -6.62
N ASN A 119 -2.58 -8.81 -5.82
CA ASN A 119 -1.70 -9.88 -6.26
C ASN A 119 -1.63 -11.01 -5.22
N ASP A 120 -1.17 -12.19 -5.64
CA ASP A 120 -1.13 -13.37 -4.78
C ASP A 120 -0.11 -13.25 -3.64
N ALA A 121 0.98 -12.50 -3.86
CA ALA A 121 1.97 -12.23 -2.82
C ALA A 121 1.38 -11.46 -1.64
N THR A 122 0.51 -10.48 -1.93
CA THR A 122 -0.17 -9.66 -0.91
C THR A 122 -1.26 -10.46 -0.20
N LYS A 123 -2.03 -11.26 -0.93
CA LYS A 123 -3.02 -12.17 -0.32
C LYS A 123 -2.37 -13.19 0.60
N ALA A 124 -1.26 -13.80 0.17
CA ALA A 124 -0.51 -14.75 0.99
C ALA A 124 0.07 -14.09 2.24
N TYR A 125 0.59 -12.86 2.12
CA TYR A 125 1.07 -12.09 3.26
C TYR A 125 -0.03 -11.84 4.31
N VAL A 126 -1.20 -11.37 3.88
CA VAL A 126 -2.34 -11.14 4.79
C VAL A 126 -2.81 -12.44 5.44
N ALA A 127 -2.92 -13.54 4.67
CA ALA A 127 -3.27 -14.85 5.22
C ALA A 127 -2.21 -15.42 6.18
N ASP A 128 -0.93 -15.06 6.00
CA ASP A 128 0.15 -15.44 6.92
C ASP A 128 0.06 -14.62 8.23
N LEU A 129 -0.29 -13.33 8.16
CA LEU A 129 -0.55 -12.47 9.32
C LEU A 129 -1.72 -12.97 10.18
N GLU A 130 -2.85 -13.32 9.55
CA GLU A 130 -4.05 -13.85 10.24
C GLU A 130 -3.79 -15.14 11.03
N ARG A 131 -2.66 -15.83 10.78
CA ARG A 131 -2.28 -17.04 11.53
C ARG A 131 -1.44 -16.76 12.78
N VAL A 132 -0.80 -15.60 12.85
CA VAL A 132 0.16 -15.27 13.92
C VAL A 132 -0.40 -14.27 14.94
N GLU A 133 -1.48 -13.56 14.59
CA GLU A 133 -2.27 -12.71 15.49
C GLU A 133 -3.36 -13.49 16.23
#